data_AF-A0A536X2Z6-F1
#
_entry.id   AF-A0A536X2Z6-F1
#
_cell.length_a   1.000
_cell.length_b   1.000
_cell.length_c   1.000
_cell.angle_alpha   90.00
_cell.angle_beta   90.00
_cell.angle_gamma   90.00
#
_symmetry.space_group_name_H-M   'P 1'
#
loop_
_entity.id
_entity.type
_entity.pdbx_description
1 polymer ?
#
loop_
_entity_poly.entity_id
_entity_poly.type
_entity_poly.pdbx_seq_one_letter_code
_entity_poly.pdbx_strand_id
1 'polypeptide(L)'
;GAGQSCEVRRPRVPVQVNLAKYAGPESRYCPAGVYEFVDDGGAERLQINAQNCVHCKTCDIKDPLQNIVWVTPEGGGGPNYSGM
;
A
#
# COMPACT_ATOMS: atom_id res chain seq x y z
N GLY A 1 9.12 4.26 6.83
CA GLY A 1 9.96 4.40 8.03
C GLY A 1 10.35 3.00 8.47
N ALA A 2 11.59 2.79 8.89
CA ALA A 2 12.09 1.46 9.26
C ALA A 2 11.06 0.74 10.16
N GLY A 3 10.60 -0.44 9.72
CA GLY A 3 9.62 -1.28 10.43
C GLY A 3 8.23 -1.42 9.79
N GLN A 4 7.93 -0.69 8.70
CA GLN A 4 6.64 -0.82 7.99
C GLN A 4 6.72 -1.85 6.86
N SER A 5 5.71 -2.71 6.73
CA SER A 5 5.75 -3.84 5.78
C SER A 5 5.45 -3.48 4.33
N CYS A 6 5.00 -2.25 4.04
CA CYS A 6 4.62 -1.80 2.70
C CYS A 6 5.26 -0.44 2.42
N GLU A 7 6.19 -0.38 1.47
CA GLU A 7 6.95 0.82 1.14
C GLU A 7 6.76 1.24 -0.33
N VAL A 8 6.74 2.54 -0.59
CA VAL A 8 6.65 3.12 -1.93
C VAL A 8 8.00 3.69 -2.33
N ARG A 9 8.64 3.13 -3.37
CA ARG A 9 10.00 3.56 -3.82
C ARG A 9 10.00 4.95 -4.45
N ARG A 10 8.98 5.24 -5.27
CA ARG A 10 8.84 6.53 -5.98
C ARG A 10 7.54 7.20 -5.53
N PRO A 11 7.57 8.17 -4.61
CA PRO A 11 6.36 8.73 -3.96
C PRO A 11 5.38 9.41 -4.90
N ARG A 12 5.83 9.88 -6.07
CA ARG A 12 4.96 10.56 -7.06
C ARG A 12 4.20 9.59 -7.96
N VAL A 13 4.69 8.35 -8.12
CA VAL A 13 4.12 7.36 -9.04
C VAL A 13 2.67 6.97 -8.70
N PRO A 14 2.28 6.78 -7.43
CA PRO A 14 0.89 6.46 -7.08
C PRO A 14 -0.12 7.46 -7.65
N VAL A 15 0.15 8.77 -7.54
CA VAL A 15 -0.76 9.80 -8.07
C VAL A 15 -0.57 9.98 -9.58
N GLN A 16 0.68 10.18 -10.03
CA GLN A 16 0.97 10.54 -11.43
C GLN A 16 0.72 9.41 -12.44
N VAL A 17 0.71 8.16 -11.98
CA VAL A 17 0.53 6.99 -12.87
C VAL A 17 -0.59 6.10 -12.38
N ASN A 18 -0.53 5.60 -11.15
CA ASN A 18 -1.48 4.57 -10.71
C ASN A 18 -2.91 5.12 -10.66
N LEU A 19 -3.08 6.30 -10.05
CA LEU A 19 -4.35 7.01 -10.01
C LEU A 19 -4.75 7.53 -11.38
N ALA A 20 -3.88 8.32 -12.02
CA ALA A 20 -4.17 8.97 -13.29
C ALA A 20 -4.49 8.01 -14.46
N LYS A 21 -3.86 6.82 -14.52
CA LYS A 21 -4.02 5.87 -15.63
C LYS A 21 -4.85 4.65 -15.30
N TYR A 22 -4.81 4.17 -14.05
CA TYR A 22 -5.42 2.91 -13.63
C TYR A 22 -6.48 3.12 -12.53
N ALA A 23 -6.84 4.36 -12.22
CA ALA A 23 -7.79 4.74 -11.18
C ALA A 23 -7.41 4.21 -9.78
N GLY A 24 -6.11 4.12 -9.48
CA GLY A 24 -5.57 3.79 -8.16
C GLY A 24 -5.85 2.34 -7.75
N PRO A 25 -5.37 1.33 -8.49
CA PRO A 25 -5.68 -0.08 -8.23
C PRO A 25 -5.26 -0.57 -6.84
N GLU A 26 -4.26 0.06 -6.23
CA GLU A 26 -3.78 -0.26 -4.89
C GLU A 26 -4.82 -0.08 -3.78
N SER A 27 -5.79 0.82 -3.97
CA SER A 27 -6.92 0.97 -3.05
C SER A 27 -7.97 -0.15 -3.19
N ARG A 28 -7.91 -0.93 -4.28
CA ARG A 28 -8.89 -1.99 -4.59
C ARG A 28 -8.35 -3.39 -4.38
N TYR A 29 -7.12 -3.69 -4.85
CA TYR A 29 -6.55 -5.03 -4.68
C TYR A 29 -6.05 -5.28 -3.26
N CYS A 30 -5.82 -4.22 -2.47
CA CYS A 30 -5.36 -4.38 -1.11
C CYS A 30 -6.53 -4.86 -0.24
N PRO A 31 -6.47 -6.06 0.34
CA PRO A 31 -7.59 -6.61 1.10
C PRO A 31 -7.80 -5.95 2.47
N ALA A 32 -6.93 -5.02 2.86
CA ALA A 32 -6.90 -4.45 4.21
C ALA A 32 -6.85 -2.91 4.24
N GLY A 33 -7.11 -2.23 3.11
CA GLY A 33 -7.16 -0.77 3.07
C GLY A 33 -5.85 -0.09 3.49
N VAL A 34 -4.70 -0.68 3.13
CA VAL A 34 -3.38 -0.08 3.40
C VAL A 34 -3.15 1.18 2.56
N TYR A 35 -3.73 1.24 1.36
CA TYR A 35 -3.52 2.33 0.41
C TYR A 35 -4.83 3.08 0.19
N GLU A 36 -4.81 4.39 0.45
CA GLU A 36 -5.97 5.25 0.30
C GLU A 36 -5.55 6.54 -0.41
N PHE A 37 -6.31 6.96 -1.42
CA PHE A 37 -6.11 8.27 -2.04
C PHE A 37 -7.03 9.27 -1.34
N VAL A 38 -6.44 10.32 -0.78
CA VAL A 38 -7.15 11.35 -0.01
C VAL A 38 -6.90 12.72 -0.64
N ASP A 39 -7.86 13.62 -0.50
CA ASP A 39 -7.67 15.03 -0.83
C ASP A 39 -6.75 15.70 0.21
N ASP A 40 -5.79 16.47 -0.27
CA ASP A 40 -4.86 17.28 0.52
C ASP A 40 -4.83 18.70 -0.07
N GLY A 41 -5.85 19.48 0.24
CA GLY A 41 -5.96 20.88 -0.20
C GLY A 41 -6.28 21.02 -1.69
N GLY A 42 -7.13 20.15 -2.24
CA GLY A 42 -7.49 20.15 -3.65
C GLY A 42 -6.52 19.37 -4.56
N ALA A 43 -5.55 18.67 -3.98
CA ALA A 43 -4.67 17.75 -4.68
C ALA A 43 -4.76 16.35 -4.06
N GLU A 44 -4.78 15.30 -4.89
CA GLU A 44 -4.79 13.93 -4.39
C GLU A 44 -3.39 13.52 -3.90
N ARG A 45 -3.34 12.84 -2.75
CA ARG A 45 -2.14 12.16 -2.24
C ARG A 45 -2.44 10.72 -1.84
N LEU A 46 -1.42 9.87 -1.87
CA LEU A 46 -1.50 8.54 -1.30
C LEU A 46 -1.26 8.60 0.22
N GLN A 47 -2.20 8.10 1.00
CA GLN A 47 -2.08 7.77 2.42
C GLN A 47 -1.79 6.28 2.57
N ILE A 48 -0.77 5.95 3.38
CA ILE A 48 -0.37 4.56 3.66
C ILE A 48 -0.68 4.21 5.12
N ASN A 49 -1.71 3.41 5.32
CA ASN A 49 -2.17 2.87 6.59
C ASN A 49 -1.47 1.52 6.87
N ALA A 50 -0.13 1.53 6.97
CA ALA A 50 0.69 0.32 7.05
C ALA A 50 0.34 -0.62 8.23
N GLN A 51 -0.21 -0.08 9.31
CA GLN A 51 -0.71 -0.83 10.46
C GLN A 51 -1.81 -1.85 10.11
N ASN A 52 -2.51 -1.65 9.00
CA ASN A 52 -3.57 -2.57 8.56
C ASN A 52 -3.01 -3.77 7.78
N CYS A 53 -1.72 -3.80 7.45
CA CYS A 53 -1.17 -4.80 6.54
C CYS A 53 -1.33 -6.24 7.09
N VAL A 54 -1.99 -7.09 6.31
CA VAL A 54 -2.20 -8.52 6.61
C VAL A 54 -1.17 -9.44 5.94
N HIS A 55 -0.04 -8.88 5.48
CA HIS A 55 1.09 -9.63 4.92
C HIS A 55 0.77 -10.51 3.68
N CYS A 56 -0.33 -10.24 2.98
CA CYS A 56 -0.75 -10.99 1.79
C CYS A 56 0.19 -10.84 0.57
N LYS A 57 1.06 -9.82 0.55
CA LYS A 57 1.95 -9.45 -0.56
C LYS A 57 1.29 -9.09 -1.90
N THR A 58 -0.04 -9.00 -1.98
CA THR A 58 -0.75 -8.63 -3.22
C THR A 58 -0.23 -7.31 -3.82
N CYS A 59 0.09 -6.33 -2.98
CA CYS A 59 0.56 -5.03 -3.40
C CYS A 59 1.96 -5.04 -4.05
N ASP A 60 2.83 -5.93 -3.60
CA ASP A 60 4.16 -6.19 -4.18
C ASP A 60 4.04 -6.84 -5.57
N ILE A 61 3.01 -7.66 -5.78
CA ILE A 61 2.79 -8.42 -7.03
C ILE A 61 2.00 -7.61 -8.06
N LYS A 62 0.96 -6.88 -7.64
CA LYS A 62 -0.06 -6.30 -8.52
C LYS A 62 0.16 -4.84 -8.88
N ASP A 63 1.11 -4.15 -8.25
CA ASP A 63 1.43 -2.78 -8.63
C ASP A 63 1.93 -2.72 -10.09
N PRO A 64 1.29 -1.93 -10.99
CA PRO A 64 1.60 -1.93 -12.42
C PRO A 64 3.05 -1.56 -12.76
N LEU A 65 3.75 -0.86 -11.85
CA LEU A 65 5.12 -0.37 -12.07
C LEU A 65 6.15 -0.97 -11.11
N GLN A 66 5.78 -1.98 -10.32
CA GLN A 66 6.68 -2.61 -9.33
C GLN A 66 7.37 -1.57 -8.43
N ASN A 67 6.59 -0.58 -8.00
CA ASN A 67 6.96 0.57 -7.20
C ASN A 67 6.65 0.38 -5.71
N ILE A 68 5.68 -0.47 -5.39
CA ILE A 68 5.39 -0.90 -4.02
C ILE A 68 6.26 -2.10 -3.70
N VAL A 69 6.91 -2.07 -2.53
CA VAL A 69 7.74 -3.16 -2.03
C VAL A 69 7.18 -3.63 -0.71
N TRP A 70 6.98 -4.94 -0.60
CA TRP A 70 6.73 -5.54 0.70
C TRP A 70 8.05 -5.93 1.37
N VAL A 71 8.25 -5.51 2.62
CA VAL A 71 9.36 -5.94 3.46
C VAL A 71 8.83 -6.57 4.74
N THR A 72 9.56 -7.53 5.31
CA THR A 72 9.17 -8.10 6.60
C THR A 72 9.24 -7.00 7.67
N PRO A 73 8.15 -6.73 8.42
CA PRO A 73 8.19 -5.75 9.51
C PRO A 73 8.99 -6.29 10.70
N GLU A 74 9.20 -5.47 11.71
CA GLU A 74 9.74 -5.93 12.99
C GLU A 74 8.85 -7.05 13.58
N GLY A 75 9.48 -8.07 14.18
CA GLY A 75 8.80 -9.27 14.63
C GLY A 75 7.67 -8.97 15.63
N GLY A 76 6.54 -9.69 15.49
CA GLY A 76 5.33 -9.49 16.29
C GLY A 76 4.25 -8.61 15.63
N GLY A 77 4.56 -7.95 14.52
CA GLY A 77 3.58 -7.26 13.68
C GLY A 77 2.83 -8.20 12.73
N GLY A 78 1.60 -7.84 12.36
CA GLY A 78 0.79 -8.55 11.38
C GLY A 78 -0.46 -9.23 11.95
N PRO A 79 -1.19 -9.99 11.11
CA PRO A 79 -2.46 -10.59 11.48
C PRO A 79 -2.31 -11.74 12.48
N ASN A 80 -3.23 -11.82 13.44
CA ASN A 80 -3.38 -12.97 14.33
C ASN A 80 -4.53 -13.86 13.82
N TYR A 81 -4.18 -14.91 13.08
CA TYR A 81 -5.14 -15.85 12.53
C TYR A 81 -5.50 -16.93 13.56
N SER A 82 -6.68 -16.82 14.16
CA SER A 82 -7.27 -17.90 14.97
C SER A 82 -8.32 -18.64 14.16
N GLY A 83 -8.11 -19.95 13.93
CA GLY A 83 -9.06 -20.80 13.22
C GLY A 83 -9.21 -20.53 11.72
N MET A 84 -8.21 -19.89 11.10
CA MET A 84 -8.05 -19.76 9.64
C MET A 84 -7.09 -20.81 9.09
#